data_AF-A0A972E8A3-F1
#
_entry.id   AF-A0A972E8A3-F1
#
_cell.length_a   1.000
_cell.length_b   1.000
_cell.length_c   1.000
_cell.angle_alpha   90.00
_cell.angle_beta   90.00
_cell.angle_gamma   90.00
#
_symmetry.space_group_name_H-M   'P 1'
#
loop_
_entity.id
_entity.type
_entity.pdbx_description
1 polymer ?
#
loop_
_entity_poly.entity_id
_entity_poly.type
_entity_poly.pdbx_seq_one_letter_code
_entity_poly.pdbx_strand_id
1 'polypeptide(L)'
;VGISGVKCHSLYVVAGTVLAKMVETGDVRLLPPEAYIQRLILFLEHLNPEIVIHRLVSDAPKTGVLQKVDRPKSLLIREIEEEMAKRDTWQGKRCRAIL
;
A
#
# COMPACT_ATOMS: atom_id res chain seq x y z
N VAL A 1 -1.60 -10.67 17.03
CA VAL A 1 -2.47 -9.53 17.40
C VAL A 1 -3.88 -9.90 16.97
N GLY A 2 -4.87 -9.82 17.87
CA GLY A 2 -6.27 -10.14 17.54
C GLY A 2 -6.93 -9.00 16.78
N ILE A 3 -6.71 -8.92 15.47
CA ILE A 3 -7.31 -7.92 14.59
C ILE A 3 -8.26 -8.59 13.60
N SER A 4 -9.37 -7.92 13.29
CA SER A 4 -10.38 -8.43 12.33
C SER A 4 -10.35 -7.73 10.98
N GLY A 5 -9.58 -6.64 10.84
CA GLY A 5 -9.52 -5.92 9.58
C GLY A 5 -8.33 -4.97 9.45
N VAL A 6 -7.98 -4.67 8.21
CA VAL A 6 -6.85 -3.79 7.85
C VAL A 6 -7.24 -2.76 6.82
N LYS A 7 -6.59 -1.59 6.88
CA LYS A 7 -6.75 -0.49 5.91
C LYS A 7 -5.36 -0.13 5.39
N CYS A 8 -5.09 -0.46 4.13
CA CYS A 8 -3.87 -0.04 3.46
C CYS A 8 -4.05 1.34 2.84
N HIS A 9 -2.98 2.13 2.88
CA HIS A 9 -2.92 3.48 2.35
C HIS A 9 -1.66 3.64 1.52
N SER A 10 -1.82 4.08 0.28
CA SER A 10 -0.72 4.59 -0.54
C SER A 10 -0.23 5.89 0.08
N LEU A 11 1.05 5.91 0.48
CA LEU A 11 1.65 7.05 1.16
C LEU A 11 1.62 8.30 0.28
N TYR A 12 1.22 9.41 0.88
CA TYR A 12 1.39 10.74 0.33
C TYR A 12 1.89 11.68 1.44
N VAL A 13 2.58 12.73 1.03
CA VAL A 13 3.27 13.68 1.90
C VAL A 13 2.46 14.97 1.92
N VAL A 14 1.96 15.33 3.09
CA VAL A 14 1.19 16.56 3.31
C VAL A 14 2.13 17.70 3.64
N ALA A 15 1.90 18.87 3.03
CA ALA A 15 2.69 20.07 3.28
C ALA A 15 2.68 20.47 4.76
N GLY A 16 3.81 20.96 5.26
CA GLY A 16 3.96 21.39 6.66
C GLY A 16 4.08 20.26 7.69
N THR A 17 4.12 18.99 7.27
CA THR A 17 4.38 17.86 8.18
C THR A 17 5.87 17.63 8.40
N VAL A 18 6.23 16.90 9.45
CA VAL A 18 7.62 16.44 9.66
C VAL A 18 8.11 15.61 8.47
N LEU A 19 7.23 14.76 7.91
CA LEU A 19 7.54 13.97 6.73
C LEU A 19 7.85 14.84 5.49
N ALA A 20 7.13 15.96 5.31
CA ALA A 20 7.44 16.93 4.25
C ALA A 20 8.87 17.45 4.37
N LYS A 21 9.25 17.91 5.57
CA LYS A 21 10.60 18.39 5.82
C LYS A 21 11.66 17.31 5.52
N MET A 22 11.43 16.07 5.95
CA MET A 22 12.36 14.96 5.70
C MET A 22 12.49 14.61 4.21
N VAL A 23 11.42 14.80 3.43
CA VAL A 23 11.46 14.60 1.97
C VAL A 23 12.21 15.74 1.29
N GLU A 24 11.98 16.98 1.72
CA GLU A 24 12.67 18.17 1.21
C GLU A 24 14.18 18.17 1.52
N THR A 25 14.58 17.69 2.70
CA THR A 25 16.00 17.52 3.08
C THR A 25 16.65 16.28 2.46
N GLY A 26 15.85 15.40 1.85
CA GLY A 26 16.33 14.16 1.24
C GLY A 26 16.58 13.01 2.22
N ASP A 27 16.25 13.18 3.50
CA ASP A 27 16.33 12.14 4.55
C ASP A 27 15.36 10.98 4.30
N VAL A 28 14.22 11.28 3.67
CA VAL A 28 13.22 10.30 3.26
C VAL A 28 12.94 10.44 1.78
N ARG A 29 12.84 9.31 1.09
CA ARG A 29 12.40 9.25 -0.31
C ARG A 29 11.20 8.34 -0.42
N LEU A 30 10.16 8.81 -1.10
CA LEU A 30 9.02 7.96 -1.41
C LEU A 30 9.42 6.85 -2.37
N LEU A 31 8.81 5.69 -2.18
CA LEU A 31 8.99 4.55 -3.06
C LEU A 31 8.22 4.75 -4.36
N PRO A 32 8.71 4.19 -5.47
CA PRO A 32 7.96 4.18 -6.72
C PRO A 32 6.69 3.32 -6.58
N PRO A 33 5.65 3.54 -7.41
CA PRO A 33 4.39 2.79 -7.36
C PRO A 33 4.59 1.27 -7.40
N GLU A 34 5.53 0.79 -8.19
CA GLU A 34 5.82 -0.63 -8.35
C GLU A 34 6.28 -1.25 -7.03
N ALA A 35 7.11 -0.54 -6.26
CA ALA A 35 7.56 -1.00 -4.96
C ALA A 35 6.43 -1.02 -3.91
N TYR A 36 5.44 -0.12 -4.03
CA TYR A 36 4.22 -0.21 -3.23
C TYR A 36 3.44 -1.48 -3.55
N ILE A 37 3.21 -1.77 -4.84
CA ILE A 37 2.52 -2.98 -5.31
C ILE A 37 3.21 -4.24 -4.76
N GLN A 38 4.53 -4.34 -4.90
CA GLN A 38 5.30 -5.49 -4.41
C GLN A 38 5.09 -5.73 -2.90
N ARG A 39 5.17 -4.66 -2.10
CA ARG A 39 5.06 -4.74 -0.64
C ARG A 39 3.63 -5.03 -0.20
N LEU A 40 2.64 -4.45 -0.86
CA LEU A 40 1.24 -4.73 -0.59
C LEU A 40 0.92 -6.19 -0.87
N ILE A 41 1.30 -6.72 -2.03
CA ILE A 41 1.08 -8.14 -2.37
C ILE A 41 1.77 -9.03 -1.35
N LEU A 42 3.03 -8.77 -1.01
CA LEU A 42 3.75 -9.53 0.01
C LEU A 42 3.04 -9.52 1.37
N PHE A 43 2.52 -8.37 1.78
CA PHE A 43 1.72 -8.24 3.00
C PHE A 43 0.45 -9.09 2.92
N LEU A 44 -0.31 -8.99 1.82
CA LEU A 44 -1.54 -9.75 1.62
C LEU A 44 -1.30 -11.26 1.63
N GLU A 45 -0.23 -11.73 0.98
CA GLU A 45 0.15 -13.14 0.96
C GLU A 45 0.30 -13.75 2.36
N HIS A 46 0.79 -12.95 3.32
CA HIS A 46 1.03 -13.40 4.70
C HIS A 46 -0.10 -13.01 5.66
N LEU A 47 -1.05 -12.18 5.22
CA LEU A 47 -2.20 -11.80 6.01
C LEU A 47 -3.14 -13.00 6.19
N ASN A 48 -3.63 -13.22 7.41
CA ASN A 48 -4.62 -14.26 7.67
C ASN A 48 -5.86 -14.04 6.76
N PRO A 49 -6.33 -15.08 6.02
CA PRO A 49 -7.49 -14.95 5.12
C PRO A 49 -8.78 -14.51 5.81
N GLU A 50 -8.91 -14.72 7.13
CA GLU A 50 -10.08 -14.28 7.91
C GLU A 50 -10.08 -12.77 8.22
N ILE A 51 -8.98 -12.06 7.96
CA ILE A 51 -8.89 -10.62 8.19
C ILE A 51 -9.51 -9.87 7.01
N VAL A 52 -10.47 -9.00 7.29
CA VAL A 52 -11.14 -8.18 6.27
C VAL A 52 -10.21 -7.08 5.74
N ILE A 53 -10.03 -7.04 4.43
CA ILE A 53 -9.37 -5.91 3.76
C ILE A 53 -10.39 -4.80 3.53
N HIS A 54 -10.37 -3.77 4.37
CA HIS A 54 -11.26 -2.61 4.18
C HIS A 54 -10.81 -1.69 3.03
N ARG A 55 -9.50 -1.67 2.72
CA ARG A 55 -8.92 -0.83 1.67
C ARG A 55 -7.55 -1.33 1.24
N LEU A 56 -7.28 -1.26 -0.06
CA LEU A 56 -5.97 -1.50 -0.66
C LEU A 56 -5.20 -0.22 -1.01
N VAL A 57 -5.89 0.82 -1.46
CA VAL A 57 -5.28 2.07 -1.97
C VAL A 57 -6.15 3.26 -1.56
N SER A 58 -5.52 4.41 -1.26
CA SER A 58 -6.22 5.66 -0.93
C SER A 58 -5.81 6.80 -1.86
N ASP A 59 -6.77 7.59 -2.29
CA ASP A 59 -6.48 8.84 -2.98
C ASP A 59 -5.88 9.87 -2.01
N ALA A 60 -4.87 10.59 -2.49
CA ALA A 60 -4.37 11.77 -1.80
C ALA A 60 -5.36 12.94 -2.00
N PRO A 61 -5.48 13.85 -1.03
CA PRO A 61 -6.22 15.09 -1.20
C PRO A 61 -5.80 15.86 -2.46
N LYS A 62 -6.72 16.63 -3.04
CA LYS A 62 -6.44 17.43 -4.25
C LYS A 62 -5.47 18.59 -3.99
N THR A 63 -5.40 19.06 -2.74
CA THR A 63 -4.59 20.21 -2.32
C THR A 63 -3.80 19.85 -1.06
N GLY A 64 -2.72 20.61 -0.79
CA GLY A 64 -1.90 20.41 0.41
C GLY A 64 -1.01 19.16 0.38
N VAL A 65 -0.85 18.52 -0.78
CA VAL A 65 0.01 17.34 -0.97
C VAL A 65 1.25 17.76 -1.75
N LEU A 66 2.43 17.51 -1.17
CA LEU A 66 3.72 17.78 -1.81
C LEU A 66 4.16 16.64 -2.74
N GLN A 67 3.95 15.40 -2.30
CA GLN A 67 4.32 14.21 -3.06
C GLN A 67 3.31 13.09 -2.80
N LYS A 68 3.04 12.27 -3.81
CA LYS A 68 2.17 11.10 -3.70
C LYS A 68 2.64 10.03 -4.69
N VAL A 69 2.11 8.82 -4.55
CA VAL A 69 2.26 7.78 -5.58
C VAL A 69 1.79 8.32 -6.92
N ASP A 70 2.64 8.22 -7.94
CA ASP A 70 2.40 8.76 -9.28
C ASP A 70 1.53 7.82 -10.15
N ARG A 71 0.41 7.39 -9.59
CA ARG A 71 -0.62 6.59 -10.28
C ARG A 71 -2.00 6.99 -9.75
N PRO A 72 -3.01 7.12 -10.63
CA PRO A 72 -4.40 7.14 -10.19
C PRO A 72 -4.74 5.86 -9.42
N LYS A 73 -5.62 5.96 -8.42
CA LYS A 73 -6.06 4.80 -7.62
C LYS A 73 -6.57 3.64 -8.49
N SER A 74 -7.37 3.92 -9.51
CA SER A 74 -7.93 2.89 -10.41
C SER A 74 -6.85 2.12 -11.16
N LEU A 75 -5.84 2.84 -11.67
CA LEU A 75 -4.69 2.24 -12.34
C LEU A 75 -3.88 1.38 -11.35
N LEU A 76 -3.62 1.90 -10.15
CA LEU A 76 -2.86 1.16 -9.15
C LEU A 76 -3.57 -0.12 -8.71
N ILE A 77 -4.90 -0.10 -8.54
CA ILE A 77 -5.69 -1.30 -8.24
C ILE A 77 -5.58 -2.33 -9.37
N ARG A 78 -5.75 -1.89 -10.63
CA ARG A 78 -5.61 -2.79 -11.79
C ARG A 78 -4.23 -3.41 -11.86
N GLU A 79 -3.17 -2.63 -11.66
CA GLU A 79 -1.79 -3.12 -11.64
C GLU A 79 -1.56 -4.13 -10.50
N ILE A 80 -2.17 -3.93 -9.32
CA ILE A 80 -2.14 -4.90 -8.22
C ILE A 80 -2.81 -6.22 -8.65
N GLU A 81 -4.01 -6.16 -9.21
CA GLU A 81 -4.76 -7.34 -9.66
C GLU A 81 -4.00 -8.12 -10.75
N GLU A 82 -3.47 -7.41 -11.75
CA GLU A 82 -2.65 -7.99 -12.83
C GLU A 82 -1.38 -8.66 -12.27
N GLU A 83 -0.68 -7.99 -11.35
CA GLU A 83 0.53 -8.54 -10.73
C GLU A 83 0.22 -9.73 -9.83
N MET A 84 -0.91 -9.74 -9.13
CA MET A 84 -1.35 -10.89 -8.34
C MET A 84 -1.70 -12.08 -9.24
N ALA A 85 -2.41 -11.85 -10.34
CA ALA A 85 -2.75 -12.89 -11.31
C ALA A 85 -1.50 -13.50 -11.97
N LYS A 86 -0.54 -12.65 -12.39
CA LYS A 86 0.75 -13.11 -12.95
C LYS A 86 1.54 -14.01 -12.00
N ARG A 87 1.43 -13.76 -10.69
CA ARG A 87 2.11 -14.54 -9.63
C ARG A 87 1.30 -15.75 -9.18
N ASP A 88 0.09 -15.93 -9.70
CA ASP A 88 -0.88 -16.89 -9.18
C ASP A 88 -1.11 -16.69 -7.66
N THR A 89 -1.17 -15.46 -7.14
CA THR A 89 -1.19 -15.22 -5.68
C THR A 89 -2.47 -14.56 -5.18
N TRP A 90 -2.77 -14.74 -3.88
CA TRP A 90 -3.95 -14.22 -3.22
C TRP A 90 -3.69 -13.97 -1.72
N GLN A 91 -4.62 -13.31 -1.04
CA GLN A 91 -4.55 -13.10 0.41
C GLN A 91 -4.38 -14.42 1.15
N GLY A 92 -3.37 -14.49 2.01
CA GLY A 92 -3.14 -15.67 2.84
C GLY A 92 -2.52 -16.87 2.11
N LYS A 93 -2.13 -16.76 0.83
CA LYS A 93 -1.44 -17.85 0.10
C LYS A 93 -0.21 -18.37 0.85
N ARG A 94 0.45 -17.52 1.63
CA ARG A 94 1.64 -17.84 2.44
C ARG A 94 1.40 -17.67 3.95
N CYS A 95 0.16 -17.50 4.38
CA CYS A 95 -0.15 -17.39 5.79
C CYS A 95 0.12 -18.74 6.46
N ARG A 96 1.14 -18.79 7.31
CA ARG A 96 1.36 -19.94 8.18
C ARG A 96 0.34 -19.86 9.30
N ALA A 97 -0.72 -20.66 9.20
CA ALA A 97 -1.62 -20.86 10.33
C ALA A 97 -0.77 -21.40 11.50
N ILE A 98 -0.75 -20.67 12.62
CA ILE A 98 -0.46 -21.31 13.91
C ILE A 98 -1.78 -21.99 14.26
N LEU A 99 -1.91 -23.26 13.85
CA LEU A 99 -2.92 -24.17 14.40
C LEU A 99 -2.56 -24.48 15.86
#